data_AF-A0A078FK67-F1
#
_entry.id   AF-A0A078FK67-F1
#
_cell.length_a   1.000
_cell.length_b   1.000
_cell.length_c   1.000
_cell.angle_alpha   90.00
_cell.angle_beta   90.00
_cell.angle_gamma   90.00
#
_symmetry.space_group_name_H-M   'P 1'
#
loop_
_entity.id
_entity.type
_entity.pdbx_description
1 polymer ?
#
loop_
_entity_poly.entity_id
_entity_poly.type
_entity_poly.pdbx_seq_one_letter_code
_entity_poly.pdbx_strand_id
1 'polypeptide(L)'
;MNILLRIYEILYNNPLEKLTESELSKVSKDLLDLTQAGFKLEWLREKLEKASVERKKLAGYEAQALELGKQLKNLELMMCNLKAEIKLKAES
;
A
#
# COMPACT_ATOMS: atom_id res chain seq x y z
N MET A 1 0.78 25.27 11.68
CA MET A 1 0.24 24.65 10.45
C MET A 1 -1.27 24.54 10.61
N ASN A 2 -2.06 24.89 9.60
CA ASN A 2 -3.53 24.76 9.65
C ASN A 2 -3.93 23.27 9.51
N ILE A 3 -4.76 22.76 10.42
CA ILE A 3 -5.21 21.35 10.43
C ILE A 3 -5.86 20.96 9.10
N LEU A 4 -6.72 21.83 8.56
CA LEU A 4 -7.40 21.60 7.30
C LEU A 4 -6.43 21.49 6.12
N LEU A 5 -5.40 22.34 6.09
CA LEU A 5 -4.37 22.30 5.05
C LEU A 5 -3.60 20.97 5.10
N ARG A 6 -3.25 20.50 6.29
CA ARG A 6 -2.58 19.20 6.48
C ARG A 6 -3.44 18.04 5.98
N ILE A 7 -4.73 18.03 6.32
CA ILE A 7 -5.67 17.01 5.85
C ILE A 7 -5.72 17.01 4.32
N TYR A 8 -5.77 18.19 3.71
CA TYR A 8 -5.80 18.34 2.25
C TYR A 8 -4.52 17.79 1.60
N GLU A 9 -3.35 18.14 2.13
CA GLU A 9 -2.06 17.64 1.64
C GLU A 9 -2.01 16.10 1.69
N ILE A 10 -2.43 15.51 2.81
CA ILE A 10 -2.42 14.05 2.98
C ILE A 10 -3.43 13.37 2.03
N LEU A 11 -4.66 13.87 1.92
CA LEU A 11 -5.71 13.17 1.16
C LEU A 11 -5.71 13.42 -0.36
N TYR A 12 -5.14 14.54 -0.82
CA TYR A 12 -5.21 14.94 -2.23
C TYR A 12 -3.85 15.04 -2.91
N ASN A 13 -2.79 15.46 -2.20
CA ASN A 13 -1.49 15.69 -2.81
C ASN A 13 -0.55 14.50 -2.66
N ASN A 14 -0.71 13.70 -1.60
CA ASN A 14 0.13 12.53 -1.39
C ASN A 14 -0.31 11.35 -2.27
N PRO A 15 0.63 10.69 -2.98
CA PRO A 15 0.32 9.46 -3.68
C PRO A 15 -0.03 8.36 -2.69
N LEU A 16 -0.94 7.46 -3.09
CA LEU A 16 -1.46 6.38 -2.26
C LEU A 16 -0.36 5.49 -1.66
N GLU A 17 0.72 5.26 -2.40
CA GLU A 17 1.86 4.43 -1.98
C GLU A 17 2.59 5.01 -0.77
N LYS A 18 2.61 6.33 -0.63
CA LYS A 18 3.27 7.03 0.48
C LYS A 18 2.37 7.15 1.70
N LEU A 19 1.07 6.91 1.56
CA LEU A 19 0.14 7.01 2.68
C LEU A 19 0.34 5.88 3.67
N THR A 20 0.52 6.26 4.92
CA THR A 20 0.64 5.32 6.05
C THR A 20 -0.66 5.23 6.84
N GLU A 21 -0.86 4.11 7.52
CA GLU A 21 -2.03 3.92 8.39
C GLU A 21 -2.02 4.91 9.56
N SER A 22 -0.84 5.31 10.05
CA SER A 22 -0.70 6.30 11.11
C SER A 22 -1.12 7.70 10.66
N GLU A 23 -0.82 8.09 9.41
CA GLU A 23 -1.28 9.36 8.83
C GLU A 23 -2.79 9.37 8.62
N LEU A 24 -3.37 8.29 8.07
CA LEU A 24 -4.83 8.17 7.90
C LEU A 24 -5.56 8.19 9.25
N SER A 25 -5.01 7.50 10.27
CA SER A 25 -5.52 7.53 11.64
C SER A 25 -5.46 8.93 12.25
N LYS A 26 -4.38 9.68 11.97
CA LYS A 26 -4.25 11.07 12.41
C LYS A 26 -5.26 11.98 11.73
N VAL A 27 -5.43 11.88 10.41
CA VAL A 27 -6.44 12.65 9.67
C VAL A 27 -7.85 12.36 10.17
N SER A 28 -8.14 11.10 10.54
CA SER A 28 -9.43 10.73 11.14
C SER A 28 -9.70 11.49 12.46
N LYS A 29 -8.69 11.55 13.35
CA LYS A 29 -8.77 12.31 14.60
C LYS A 29 -8.91 13.81 14.36
N ASP A 30 -8.09 14.36 13.47
CA ASP A 30 -8.13 15.78 13.12
C ASP A 30 -9.51 16.19 12.52
N LEU A 31 -10.14 15.32 11.71
CA LEU A 31 -11.49 15.54 11.20
C LEU A 31 -12.57 15.46 12.28
N LEU A 32 -12.41 14.58 13.27
CA LEU A 32 -13.32 14.49 14.42
C LEU A 32 -13.28 15.80 15.21
N ASP A 33 -12.10 16.32 15.52
CA ASP A 33 -11.92 17.57 16.26
C ASP A 33 -12.57 18.76 15.51
N LEU A 34 -12.36 18.85 14.20
CA LEU A 34 -12.98 19.90 13.37
C LEU A 34 -14.51 19.77 13.30
N THR A 35 -15.03 18.54 13.22
CA THR A 35 -16.48 18.31 13.22
C THR A 35 -17.08 18.70 14.57
N GLN A 36 -16.41 18.39 15.67
CA GLN A 36 -16.83 18.77 17.02
C GLN A 36 -16.78 20.29 17.23
N ALA A 37 -15.85 20.99 16.57
CA ALA A 37 -15.81 22.46 16.51
C ALA A 37 -16.88 23.08 15.60
N GLY A 38 -17.75 22.29 14.97
CA GLY A 38 -18.89 22.75 14.17
C GLY A 38 -18.63 22.87 12.67
N PHE A 39 -17.47 22.46 12.18
CA PHE A 39 -17.19 22.43 10.74
C PHE A 39 -17.93 21.26 10.07
N LYS A 40 -18.62 21.53 8.96
CA LYS A 40 -19.28 20.51 8.14
C LYS A 40 -18.31 20.01 7.07
N LEU A 41 -17.68 18.86 7.32
CA LEU A 41 -16.59 18.32 6.51
C LEU A 41 -16.88 16.90 5.97
N GLU A 42 -18.14 16.58 5.69
CA GLU A 42 -18.56 15.25 5.20
C GLU A 42 -17.80 14.81 3.94
N TRP A 43 -17.55 15.74 3.01
CA TRP A 43 -16.78 15.46 1.80
C TRP A 43 -15.33 15.02 2.08
N LEU A 44 -14.72 15.47 3.19
CA LEU A 44 -13.39 15.01 3.61
C LEU A 44 -13.45 13.65 4.29
N ARG A 45 -14.53 13.34 5.02
CA ARG A 45 -14.75 12.00 5.58
C ARG A 45 -14.89 10.96 4.48
N GLU A 46 -15.73 11.22 3.48
CA GLU A 46 -15.88 10.34 2.32
C GLU A 46 -14.56 10.15 1.57
N LYS A 47 -13.76 11.22 1.42
CA LYS A 47 -12.44 11.13 0.78
C LYS A 47 -11.47 10.27 1.60
N LEU A 48 -11.45 10.44 2.94
CA LEU A 48 -10.63 9.63 3.83
C LEU A 48 -11.00 8.14 3.75
N GLU A 49 -12.29 7.82 3.71
CA GLU A 49 -12.76 6.44 3.57
C GLU A 49 -12.31 5.82 2.25
N LYS A 50 -12.48 6.55 1.13
CA LYS A 50 -12.01 6.11 -0.19
C LYS A 50 -10.51 5.86 -0.19
N ALA A 51 -9.72 6.82 0.31
CA ALA A 51 -8.27 6.69 0.40
C ALA A 51 -7.84 5.49 1.27
N SER A 52 -8.55 5.23 2.38
CA SER A 52 -8.29 4.09 3.26
C SER A 52 -8.58 2.75 2.59
N VAL A 53 -9.66 2.66 1.83
CA VAL A 53 -10.00 1.45 1.05
C VAL A 53 -8.97 1.20 -0.06
N GLU A 54 -8.62 2.24 -0.80
CA GLU A 54 -7.60 2.16 -1.86
C GLU A 54 -6.24 1.75 -1.31
N ARG A 55 -5.82 2.31 -0.17
CA ARG A 55 -4.56 1.94 0.49
C ARG A 55 -4.52 0.48 0.92
N LYS A 56 -5.63 -0.04 1.46
CA LYS A 56 -5.76 -1.46 1.83
C LYS A 56 -5.68 -2.38 0.61
N LYS A 57 -6.33 -2.01 -0.50
CA LYS A 57 -6.22 -2.76 -1.76
C LYS A 57 -4.79 -2.78 -2.28
N LEU A 58 -4.12 -1.62 -2.28
CA LEU A 58 -2.73 -1.51 -2.68
C LEU A 58 -1.82 -2.41 -1.83
N ALA A 59 -1.99 -2.40 -0.50
CA ALA A 59 -1.23 -3.29 0.39
C ALA A 59 -1.46 -4.78 0.06
N GLY A 60 -2.69 -5.16 -0.33
CA GLY A 60 -2.99 -6.50 -0.81
C GLY A 60 -2.23 -6.85 -2.10
N TYR A 61 -2.19 -5.93 -3.07
CA TYR A 61 -1.44 -6.12 -4.31
C TYR A 61 0.08 -6.16 -4.06
N GLU A 62 0.61 -5.33 -3.17
CA GLU A 62 2.02 -5.34 -2.75
C GLU A 62 2.41 -6.70 -2.16
N ALA A 63 1.56 -7.25 -1.28
CA ALA A 63 1.77 -8.58 -0.71
C ALA A 63 1.71 -9.69 -1.76
N GLN A 64 0.75 -9.62 -2.70
CA GLN A 64 0.64 -10.57 -3.79
C GLN A 64 1.85 -10.53 -4.73
N ALA A 65 2.32 -9.33 -5.09
CA ALA A 65 3.49 -9.14 -5.94
C ALA A 65 4.75 -9.69 -5.26
N LEU A 66 4.89 -9.49 -3.95
CA LEU A 66 6.00 -10.06 -3.18
C LEU A 66 5.98 -11.59 -3.20
N GLU A 67 4.81 -12.21 -3.04
CA GLU A 67 4.68 -13.67 -3.06
C GLU A 67 4.98 -14.26 -4.44
N LEU A 68 4.44 -13.65 -5.51
CA LEU A 68 4.76 -14.03 -6.88
C LEU A 68 6.26 -13.90 -7.17
N GLY A 69 6.91 -12.85 -6.65
CA GLY A 69 8.35 -12.67 -6.77
C GLY A 69 9.16 -13.79 -6.09
N LYS A 70 8.71 -14.32 -4.95
CA LYS A 70 9.35 -15.48 -4.29
C LYS A 70 9.16 -16.76 -5.10
N GLN A 71 7.95 -16.99 -5.61
CA GLN A 71 7.65 -18.17 -6.43
C GLN A 71 8.50 -18.20 -7.70
N LEU A 72 8.66 -17.04 -8.36
CA LEU A 72 9.49 -16.92 -9.56
C LEU A 72 10.96 -17.25 -9.28
N LYS A 73 11.53 -16.75 -8.16
CA LYS A 73 12.90 -17.09 -7.74
C LYS A 73 13.07 -18.58 -7.45
N ASN A 74 12.09 -19.22 -6.81
CA ASN A 74 12.14 -20.66 -6.55
C ASN A 74 12.11 -21.48 -7.85
N LEU A 75 11.26 -21.09 -8.81
CA LEU A 75 11.20 -21.72 -10.13
C LEU A 75 12.51 -21.56 -10.89
N GLU A 76 13.11 -20.36 -10.87
CA GLU A 76 14.40 -20.09 -11.50
C GLU A 76 15.51 -20.99 -10.94
N LEU A 77 15.58 -21.14 -9.61
CA LEU A 77 16.52 -22.07 -8.96
C LEU A 77 16.29 -23.53 -9.37
N MET A 78 15.04 -23.98 -9.41
CA MET A 78 14.70 -25.35 -9.84
C MET A 78 15.13 -25.61 -11.28
N MET A 79 14.88 -24.66 -12.19
CA MET A 79 15.31 -24.75 -13.59
C MET A 79 16.83 -24.80 -13.73
N CYS A 80 17.55 -23.98 -12.95
CA CYS A 80 19.02 -24.02 -12.91
C CYS A 80 19.56 -25.38 -12.44
N ASN A 81 18.98 -25.96 -11.38
CA ASN A 81 19.37 -27.27 -10.87
C ASN A 81 19.12 -28.37 -11.92
N LEU A 82 17.91 -28.41 -12.51
CA LEU A 82 17.58 -29.39 -13.55
C LEU A 82 18.52 -29.27 -14.76
N LYS A 83 18.85 -28.05 -15.17
CA LYS A 83 19.79 -27.82 -16.27
C LYS A 83 21.19 -28.35 -15.94
N ALA A 84 21.65 -28.20 -14.70
CA ALA A 84 22.93 -28.75 -14.26
C ALA A 84 22.91 -30.29 -14.24
N GLU A 85 21.85 -30.90 -13.73
CA GLU A 85 21.68 -32.36 -13.74
C GLU A 85 21.67 -32.95 -15.16
N ILE A 86 21.00 -32.29 -16.11
CA ILE A 86 20.98 -32.74 -17.51
C ILE A 86 22.38 -32.69 -18.11
N LYS A 87 23.16 -31.64 -17.84
CA LYS A 87 24.55 -31.53 -18.32
C LYS A 87 25.43 -32.63 -17.74
N LEU A 88 25.36 -32.86 -16.43
CA LEU A 88 26.12 -33.92 -15.76
C LEU A 88 25.82 -35.31 -16.35
N LYS A 89 24.55 -35.58 -16.68
CA LYS A 89 24.16 -36.84 -17.32
C LYS A 89 24.59 -36.97 -18.78
N ALA A 90 24.82 -35.87 -19.49
CA ALA A 90 25.27 -35.89 -20.88
C ALA A 90 26.79 -36.03 -21.00
N GLU A 91 27.53 -35.68 -19.94
CA GLU A 91 29.00 -35.74 -19.87
C GLU A 91 29.52 -37.04 -19.21
N SER A 92 28.64 -37.85 -18.62
CA SER A 92 28.93 -39.16 -18.03
C SER A 92 28.61 -40.31 -18.97
#